data_AF-A0A2H6JUZ9-F1
#
_entry.id   AF-A0A2H6JUZ9-F1
#
_cell.length_a   1.000
_cell.length_b   1.000
_cell.length_c   1.000
_cell.angle_alpha   90.00
_cell.angle_beta   90.00
_cell.angle_gamma   90.00
#
_symmetry.space_group_name_H-M   'P 1'
#
loop_
_entity.id
_entity.type
_entity.pdbx_description
1 polymer ?
#
loop_
_entity_poly.entity_id
_entity_poly.type
_entity_poly.pdbx_seq_one_letter_code
_entity_poly.pdbx_strand_id
1 'polypeptide(L)'
;MSRRKARQIGIEHQRDIMGLRLILKSLECIADHIEAIAQKLIKINAPHEAEIVAHVSRYVLELYDITSKSTLQFNAVRAEEIFKKLPAVREEISISEKHLQKSMHTPETVITLHLCLESYYWITRHCSDIAEIVINMHAEVPERHV
;
A
#
# COMPACT_ATOMS: atom_id res chain seq x y z
N MET A 1 -5.30 26.11 -15.50
CA MET A 1 -6.29 25.01 -15.47
C MET A 1 -7.66 25.60 -15.12
N SER A 2 -8.75 25.29 -15.83
CA SER A 2 -10.07 25.87 -15.51
C SER A 2 -10.62 25.27 -14.21
N ARG A 3 -11.40 26.04 -13.42
CA ARG A 3 -12.03 25.58 -12.17
C ARG A 3 -12.81 24.27 -12.34
N ARG A 4 -13.42 24.08 -13.52
CA ARG A 4 -14.17 22.86 -13.87
C ARG A 4 -13.27 21.63 -13.97
N LYS A 5 -12.06 21.77 -14.55
CA LYS A 5 -11.08 20.68 -14.62
C LYS A 5 -10.47 20.36 -13.25
N ALA A 6 -10.30 21.36 -12.39
CA ALA A 6 -9.81 21.15 -11.01
C ALA A 6 -10.78 20.29 -10.19
N ARG A 7 -12.08 20.60 -10.23
CA ARG A 7 -13.10 19.79 -9.54
C ARG A 7 -13.19 18.35 -10.05
N GLN A 8 -12.97 18.13 -11.35
CA GLN A 8 -12.98 16.77 -11.94
C GLN A 8 -11.88 15.86 -11.39
N ILE A 9 -10.79 16.43 -10.86
CA ILE A 9 -9.70 15.67 -10.21
C ILE A 9 -9.70 15.83 -8.69
N GLY A 10 -10.84 16.23 -8.10
CA GLY A 10 -11.01 16.35 -6.65
C GLY A 10 -10.33 17.56 -6.01
N ILE A 11 -10.02 18.62 -6.79
CA ILE A 11 -9.44 19.86 -6.26
C ILE A 11 -10.54 20.91 -6.11
N GLU A 12 -11.00 21.11 -4.88
CA GLU A 12 -11.94 22.18 -4.50
C GLU A 12 -11.24 23.30 -3.71
N HIS A 13 -10.22 22.93 -2.95
CA HIS A 13 -9.42 23.81 -2.10
C HIS A 13 -7.92 23.63 -2.34
N GLN A 14 -7.11 24.64 -1.97
CA GLN A 14 -5.64 24.55 -2.10
C GLN A 14 -5.03 23.37 -1.32
N ARG A 15 -5.64 22.95 -0.20
CA ARG A 15 -5.20 21.78 0.59
C ARG A 15 -5.33 20.46 -0.17
N ASP A 16 -6.25 20.36 -1.11
CA ASP A 16 -6.46 19.13 -1.90
C ASP A 16 -5.27 18.88 -2.84
N ILE A 17 -4.60 19.95 -3.29
CA ILE A 17 -3.36 19.86 -4.06
C ILE A 17 -2.26 19.20 -3.24
N MET A 18 -2.17 19.53 -1.94
CA MET A 18 -1.20 18.92 -1.04
C MET A 18 -1.53 17.45 -0.80
N GLY A 19 -2.81 17.13 -0.53
CA GLY A 19 -3.26 15.74 -0.38
C GLY A 19 -2.95 14.89 -1.60
N LEU A 20 -3.27 15.38 -2.80
CA LEU A 20 -2.94 14.71 -4.05
C LEU A 20 -1.44 14.50 -4.25
N ARG A 21 -0.61 15.49 -3.89
CA ARG A 21 0.85 15.35 -3.96
C ARG A 21 1.36 14.25 -3.03
N LEU A 22 0.83 14.15 -1.81
CA LEU A 22 1.21 13.11 -0.85
C LEU A 22 0.75 11.72 -1.30
N ILE A 23 -0.44 11.62 -1.88
CA ILE A 23 -0.95 10.38 -2.51
C ILE A 23 -0.01 9.93 -3.63
N LEU A 24 0.35 10.84 -4.55
CA LEU A 24 1.26 10.53 -5.64
C LEU A 24 2.64 10.05 -5.15
N LYS A 25 3.17 10.68 -4.09
CA LYS A 25 4.44 10.23 -3.50
C LYS A 25 4.33 8.82 -2.92
N SER A 26 3.22 8.52 -2.24
CA SER A 26 2.98 7.20 -1.67
C SER A 26 2.82 6.13 -2.75
N LEU A 27 2.18 6.46 -3.89
CA LEU A 27 2.09 5.58 -5.05
C LEU A 27 3.45 5.31 -5.71
N GLU A 28 4.32 6.32 -5.81
CA GLU A 28 5.70 6.14 -6.28
C GLU A 28 6.45 5.15 -5.37
N CYS A 29 6.38 5.33 -4.05
CA CYS A 29 7.02 4.39 -3.11
C CYS A 29 6.46 2.97 -3.20
N ILE A 30 5.15 2.80 -3.41
CA ILE A 30 4.56 1.48 -3.67
C ILE A 30 5.17 0.86 -4.93
N ALA A 31 5.30 1.64 -6.01
CA ALA A 31 5.90 1.16 -7.26
C ALA A 31 7.37 0.73 -7.07
N ASP A 32 8.15 1.50 -6.31
CA ASP A 32 9.54 1.16 -5.98
C ASP A 32 9.63 -0.19 -5.24
N HIS A 33 8.73 -0.45 -4.29
CA HIS A 33 8.67 -1.74 -3.59
C HIS A 33 8.25 -2.90 -4.50
N ILE A 34 7.33 -2.66 -5.45
CA ILE A 34 6.93 -3.66 -6.45
C ILE A 34 8.13 -4.02 -7.35
N GLU A 35 8.86 -3.02 -7.83
CA GLU A 35 10.08 -3.25 -8.60
C GLU A 35 11.12 -4.04 -7.78
N ALA A 36 11.32 -3.65 -6.53
CA ALA A 36 12.26 -4.30 -5.62
C ALA A 36 11.91 -5.78 -5.37
N ILE A 37 10.63 -6.14 -5.33
CA ILE A 37 10.16 -7.53 -5.24
C ILE A 37 10.47 -8.26 -6.55
N ALA A 38 10.09 -7.69 -7.70
CA ALA A 38 10.30 -8.31 -9.00
C ALA A 38 11.79 -8.62 -9.26
N GLN A 39 12.68 -7.67 -8.99
CA GLN A 39 14.12 -7.84 -9.14
C GLN A 39 14.70 -8.95 -8.25
N LYS A 40 14.11 -9.18 -7.07
CA LYS A 40 14.54 -10.25 -6.15
C LYS A 40 14.04 -11.61 -6.60
N LEU A 41 12.77 -11.69 -6.99
CA LEU A 41 12.15 -12.95 -7.44
C LEU A 41 12.81 -13.50 -8.72
N ILE A 42 13.26 -12.64 -9.63
CA ILE A 42 14.00 -13.06 -10.84
C ILE A 42 15.31 -13.79 -10.48
N LYS A 43 15.89 -13.52 -9.31
CA LYS A 43 17.14 -14.15 -8.85
C LYS A 43 16.92 -15.49 -8.14
N ILE A 44 15.67 -15.85 -7.86
CA ILE A 44 15.33 -17.12 -7.20
C ILE A 44 15.26 -18.21 -8.27
N ASN A 45 16.21 -19.15 -8.23
CA ASN A 45 16.32 -20.24 -9.21
C ASN A 45 15.28 -21.37 -9.00
N ALA A 46 14.54 -21.35 -7.89
CA ALA A 46 13.60 -22.40 -7.50
C ALA A 46 12.19 -21.81 -7.24
N PRO A 47 11.22 -22.01 -8.16
CA PRO A 47 9.89 -21.40 -8.07
C PRO A 47 9.10 -21.72 -6.79
N HIS A 48 9.33 -22.90 -6.19
CA HIS A 48 8.67 -23.30 -4.95
C HIS A 48 9.10 -22.44 -3.75
N GLU A 49 10.32 -21.89 -3.77
CA GLU A 49 10.80 -20.98 -2.72
C GLU A 49 10.03 -19.65 -2.73
N ALA A 50 9.49 -19.25 -3.88
CA ALA A 50 8.71 -18.02 -4.03
C ALA A 50 7.24 -18.15 -3.61
N GLU A 51 6.77 -19.36 -3.27
CA GLU A 51 5.36 -19.61 -2.93
C GLU A 51 4.89 -18.80 -1.73
N ILE A 52 5.78 -18.56 -0.75
CA ILE A 52 5.48 -17.75 0.43
C ILE A 52 5.22 -16.28 0.07
N VAL A 53 5.97 -15.73 -0.89
CA VAL A 53 5.80 -14.38 -1.41
C VAL A 53 4.51 -14.31 -2.23
N ALA A 54 4.26 -15.32 -3.07
CA ALA A 54 3.03 -15.41 -3.85
C ALA A 54 1.78 -15.50 -2.96
N HIS A 55 1.85 -16.23 -1.84
CA HIS A 55 0.77 -16.34 -0.88
C HIS A 55 0.39 -14.97 -0.30
N VAL A 56 1.37 -14.22 0.23
CA VAL A 56 1.19 -12.88 0.81
C VAL A 56 0.73 -11.86 -0.23
N SER A 57 1.20 -11.99 -1.47
CA SER A 57 0.86 -11.06 -2.56
C SER A 57 -0.65 -10.89 -2.75
N ARG A 58 -1.45 -11.94 -2.52
CA ARG A 58 -2.90 -11.92 -2.69
C ARG A 58 -3.58 -10.97 -1.70
N TYR A 59 -3.13 -11.00 -0.44
CA TYR A 59 -3.66 -10.15 0.63
C TYR A 59 -3.27 -8.69 0.41
N VAL A 60 -2.02 -8.45 0.00
CA VAL A 60 -1.53 -7.11 -0.30
C VAL A 60 -2.23 -6.54 -1.53
N LEU A 61 -2.47 -7.35 -2.56
CA LEU A 61 -3.20 -6.95 -3.76
C LEU A 61 -4.65 -6.56 -3.43
N GLU A 62 -5.32 -7.32 -2.57
CA GLU A 62 -6.66 -6.98 -2.10
C GLU A 62 -6.70 -5.63 -1.35
N LEU A 63 -5.74 -5.40 -0.45
CA LEU A 63 -5.62 -4.13 0.26
C LEU A 63 -5.34 -2.96 -0.70
N TYR A 64 -4.47 -3.18 -1.69
CA TYR A 64 -4.14 -2.19 -2.70
C TYR A 64 -5.32 -1.89 -3.63
N ASP A 65 -6.13 -2.88 -3.99
CA ASP A 65 -7.33 -2.69 -4.81
C ASP A 65 -8.35 -1.78 -4.10
N ILE A 66 -8.57 -1.98 -2.80
CA ILE A 66 -9.41 -1.08 -1.98
C ILE A 66 -8.82 0.33 -1.95
N THR A 67 -7.51 0.44 -1.72
CA THR A 67 -6.78 1.72 -1.71
C THR A 67 -6.91 2.47 -3.04
N SER A 68 -6.75 1.77 -4.16
CA SER A 68 -6.86 2.37 -5.49
C SER A 68 -8.29 2.86 -5.75
N LYS A 69 -9.30 2.04 -5.42
CA LYS A 69 -10.71 2.40 -5.58
C LYS A 69 -11.13 3.57 -4.70
N SER A 70 -10.70 3.60 -3.43
CA SER A 70 -11.03 4.69 -2.51
C SER A 70 -10.39 6.01 -2.96
N THR A 71 -9.13 5.95 -3.43
CA THR A 71 -8.38 7.11 -3.93
C THR A 71 -9.01 7.70 -5.19
N LEU A 72 -9.26 6.87 -6.21
CA LEU A 72 -9.83 7.32 -7.48
C LEU A 72 -11.22 7.95 -7.33
N GLN A 73 -11.96 7.53 -6.31
CA GLN A 73 -13.32 7.99 -6.04
C GLN A 73 -13.38 9.04 -4.92
N PHE A 74 -12.24 9.41 -4.32
CA PHE A 74 -12.16 10.23 -3.10
C PHE A 74 -13.17 9.78 -2.02
N ASN A 75 -13.32 8.47 -1.85
CA ASN A 75 -14.34 7.87 -1.00
C ASN A 75 -13.75 7.54 0.38
N ALA A 76 -14.00 8.42 1.34
CA ALA A 76 -13.51 8.28 2.72
C ALA A 76 -14.05 7.01 3.42
N VAL A 77 -15.31 6.65 3.19
CA VAL A 77 -15.92 5.44 3.79
C VAL A 77 -15.19 4.18 3.31
N ARG A 78 -14.85 4.10 2.02
CA ARG A 78 -14.02 3.00 1.48
C ARG A 78 -12.59 3.06 1.99
N ALA A 79 -12.03 4.24 2.19
CA ALA A 79 -10.70 4.38 2.76
C ALA A 79 -10.64 3.85 4.20
N GLU A 80 -11.70 3.98 5.00
CA GLU A 80 -11.77 3.38 6.33
C GLU A 80 -11.73 1.84 6.32
N GLU A 81 -12.20 1.19 5.26
CA GLU A 81 -12.12 -0.28 5.14
C GLU A 81 -10.67 -0.78 5.12
N ILE A 82 -9.72 0.04 4.68
CA ILE A 82 -8.29 -0.28 4.67
C ILE A 82 -7.82 -0.57 6.09
N PHE A 83 -8.21 0.26 7.07
CA PHE A 83 -7.85 0.05 8.48
C PHE A 83 -8.49 -1.20 9.08
N LYS A 84 -9.64 -1.65 8.56
CA LYS A 84 -10.28 -2.91 8.99
C LYS A 84 -9.53 -4.13 8.46
N LYS A 85 -8.98 -4.07 7.25
CA LYS A 85 -8.24 -5.20 6.63
C LYS A 85 -6.76 -5.23 6.97
N LEU A 86 -6.15 -4.08 7.23
CA LEU A 86 -4.72 -3.93 7.49
C LEU A 86 -4.18 -4.90 8.56
N PRO A 87 -4.85 -5.14 9.71
CA PRO A 87 -4.36 -6.09 10.72
C PRO A 87 -4.24 -7.51 10.18
N ALA A 88 -5.22 -7.98 9.39
CA ALA A 88 -5.20 -9.32 8.82
C ALA A 88 -4.05 -9.48 7.82
N VAL A 89 -3.82 -8.49 6.95
CA VAL A 89 -2.70 -8.54 5.97
C VAL A 89 -1.35 -8.55 6.69
N ARG A 90 -1.20 -7.75 7.75
CA ARG A 90 0.04 -7.72 8.55
C ARG A 90 0.27 -9.01 9.33
N GLU A 91 -0.79 -9.65 9.80
CA GLU A 91 -0.68 -10.96 10.44
C GLU A 91 -0.21 -12.02 9.44
N GLU A 92 -0.74 -12.03 8.22
CA GLU A 92 -0.31 -12.98 7.18
C GLU A 92 1.17 -12.78 6.77
N ILE A 93 1.64 -11.53 6.74
CA ILE A 93 3.06 -11.22 6.57
C ILE A 93 3.87 -11.81 7.74
N SER A 94 3.44 -11.60 8.99
CA SER A 94 4.15 -12.11 10.17
C SER A 94 4.16 -13.64 10.25
N ILE A 95 3.05 -14.30 9.91
CA ILE A 95 2.96 -15.76 9.81
C ILE A 95 3.94 -16.27 8.76
N SER A 96 3.99 -15.63 7.61
CA SER A 96 4.92 -15.97 6.52
C SER A 96 6.37 -15.77 6.94
N GLU A 97 6.72 -14.69 7.64
CA GLU A 97 8.07 -14.50 8.18
C GLU A 97 8.45 -15.61 9.17
N LYS A 98 7.54 -16.00 10.07
CA LYS A 98 7.77 -17.10 11.02
C LYS A 98 7.95 -18.45 10.31
N HIS A 99 7.21 -18.70 9.24
CA HIS A 99 7.39 -19.90 8.42
C HIS A 99 8.74 -19.89 7.70
N LEU A 100 9.13 -18.75 7.14
CA LEU A 100 10.42 -18.57 6.47
C LEU A 100 11.59 -18.85 7.42
N GLN A 101 11.52 -18.37 8.66
CA GLN A 101 12.56 -18.62 9.68
C GLN A 101 12.71 -20.09 10.07
N LYS A 102 11.65 -20.90 9.91
CA LYS A 102 11.64 -22.34 10.22
C LYS A 102 11.92 -23.23 8.99
N SER A 103 12.06 -22.61 7.81
CA SER A 103 12.27 -23.33 6.56
C SER A 103 13.70 -23.87 6.45
N MET A 104 13.88 -24.89 5.61
CA MET A 104 15.19 -25.49 5.31
C MET A 104 15.87 -24.82 4.09
N HIS A 105 15.49 -23.58 3.77
CA HIS A 105 16.08 -22.82 2.66
C HIS A 105 17.52 -22.40 2.98
N THR A 106 18.28 -22.08 1.93
CA THR A 106 19.62 -21.48 2.09
C THR A 106 19.52 -20.10 2.75
N PRO A 107 20.55 -19.64 3.48
CA PRO A 107 20.57 -18.29 4.05
C PRO A 107 20.29 -17.20 3.02
N GLU A 108 20.81 -17.33 1.81
CA GLU A 108 20.62 -16.39 0.71
C GLU A 108 19.16 -16.34 0.25
N THR A 109 18.51 -17.50 0.10
CA THR A 109 17.07 -17.59 -0.21
C THR A 109 16.25 -16.97 0.92
N VAL A 110 16.56 -17.29 2.19
CA VAL A 110 15.85 -16.74 3.36
C VAL A 110 15.92 -15.22 3.39
N ILE A 111 17.11 -14.64 3.20
CA ILE A 111 17.29 -13.19 3.16
C ILE A 111 16.50 -12.58 1.99
N THR A 112 16.57 -13.20 0.81
CA THR A 112 15.88 -12.70 -0.40
C THR A 112 14.36 -12.66 -0.20
N LEU A 113 13.77 -13.74 0.31
CA LEU A 113 12.34 -13.84 0.58
C LEU A 113 11.91 -12.90 1.72
N HIS A 114 12.73 -12.75 2.76
CA HIS A 114 12.45 -11.81 3.85
C HIS A 114 12.34 -10.37 3.32
N LEU A 115 13.27 -9.94 2.46
CA LEU A 115 13.21 -8.59 1.86
C LEU A 115 11.99 -8.39 0.95
N CYS A 116 11.45 -9.46 0.34
CA CYS A 116 10.18 -9.39 -0.39
C CYS A 116 9.00 -9.18 0.58
N LEU A 117 8.96 -9.93 1.70
CA LEU A 117 7.93 -9.78 2.73
C LEU A 117 7.99 -8.39 3.38
N GLU A 118 9.19 -7.88 3.64
CA GLU A 118 9.39 -6.52 4.14
C GLU A 118 8.86 -5.48 3.14
N SER A 119 9.15 -5.65 1.85
CA SER A 119 8.62 -4.77 0.80
C SER A 119 7.09 -4.78 0.76
N TYR A 120 6.45 -5.93 0.99
CA TYR A 120 4.99 -6.00 1.15
C TYR A 120 4.50 -5.24 2.38
N TYR A 121 5.19 -5.35 3.52
CA TYR A 121 4.86 -4.57 4.72
C TYR A 121 4.86 -3.06 4.42
N TRP A 122 5.88 -2.56 3.72
CA TRP A 122 5.96 -1.17 3.32
C TRP A 122 4.84 -0.75 2.36
N ILE A 123 4.45 -1.61 1.41
CA ILE A 123 3.28 -1.38 0.56
C ILE A 123 2.01 -1.21 1.42
N THR A 124 1.81 -2.06 2.44
CA THR A 124 0.63 -1.92 3.32
C THR A 124 0.64 -0.61 4.11
N ARG A 125 1.82 -0.12 4.48
CA ARG A 125 1.99 1.17 5.17
C ARG A 125 1.61 2.33 4.25
N HIS A 126 2.11 2.34 3.01
CA HIS A 126 1.73 3.37 2.05
C HIS A 126 0.24 3.33 1.69
N CYS A 127 -0.40 2.15 1.71
CA CYS A 127 -1.85 2.04 1.59
C CYS A 127 -2.58 2.73 2.75
N SER A 128 -2.12 2.55 4.00
CA SER A 128 -2.69 3.26 5.15
C SER A 128 -2.43 4.78 5.10
N ASP A 129 -1.25 5.21 4.63
CA ASP A 129 -0.93 6.63 4.48
C ASP A 129 -1.90 7.29 3.46
N ILE A 130 -2.13 6.63 2.32
CA ILE A 130 -3.11 7.08 1.32
C ILE A 130 -4.52 7.13 1.91
N ALA A 131 -4.93 6.11 2.66
CA ALA A 131 -6.24 6.06 3.30
C ALA A 131 -6.48 7.27 4.22
N GLU A 132 -5.49 7.58 5.05
CA GLU A 132 -5.53 8.71 5.97
C GLU A 132 -5.65 10.04 5.20
N ILE A 133 -4.88 10.20 4.11
CA ILE A 133 -4.97 11.41 3.27
C ILE A 133 -6.36 11.54 2.63
N VAL A 134 -6.93 10.45 2.10
CA VAL A 134 -8.26 10.47 1.47
C VAL A 134 -9.34 10.86 2.50
N ILE A 135 -9.28 10.32 3.71
CA ILE A 135 -10.19 10.69 4.81
C ILE A 135 -10.02 12.17 5.18
N ASN A 136 -8.77 12.62 5.34
CA ASN A 136 -8.46 14.00 5.70
C ASN A 136 -8.90 14.99 4.62
N MET A 137 -8.81 14.62 3.34
CA MET A 137 -9.31 15.45 2.24
C MET A 137 -10.83 15.63 2.31
N HIS A 138 -11.57 14.62 2.79
CA HIS A 138 -13.03 14.63 2.91
C HIS A 138 -13.55 15.32 4.18
N ALA A 139 -12.72 15.46 5.22
CA ALA A 139 -13.11 16.11 6.47
C ALA A 139 -13.32 17.63 6.28
N GLU A 140 -14.49 18.15 6.68
CA GLU A 140 -14.77 19.60 6.66
C GLU A 140 -13.81 20.38 7.59
N VAL A 141 -13.49 21.62 7.21
CA VAL A 141 -12.72 22.54 8.05
C VAL A 141 -13.65 23.04 9.16
N PRO A 142 -13.32 22.90 10.45
CA PRO A 142 -14.04 23.62 11.48
C PRO A 142 -13.91 25.11 11.19
N GLU A 143 -15.05 25.81 11.05
CA GLU A 143 -15.03 27.26 10.89
C GLU A 143 -14.16 27.87 12.00
N ARG A 144 -13.09 28.57 11.62
CA ARG A 144 -12.41 29.44 12.57
C ARG A 144 -13.40 30.52 12.93
N HIS A 145 -14.01 30.42 14.11
CA HIS A 145 -14.67 31.54 14.73
C HIS A 145 -13.60 32.62 14.94
N VAL A 146 -13.61 33.62 14.06
CA VAL A 146 -12.80 34.85 14.15
C VAL A 146 -13.44 35.77 15.17
#